data_AF-A0A931P756-F1
#
_entry.id   AF-A0A931P756-F1
#
_cell.length_a   1.000
_cell.length_b   1.000
_cell.length_c   1.000
_cell.angle_alpha   90.00
_cell.angle_beta   90.00
_cell.angle_gamma   90.00
#
_symmetry.space_group_name_H-M   'P 1'
#
loop_
_entity.id
_entity.type
_entity.pdbx_description
1 polymer ?
#
loop_
_entity_poly.entity_id
_entity_poly.type
_entity_poly.pdbx_seq_one_letter_code
_entity_poly.pdbx_strand_id
1 'polypeptide(L)' 'MSADRSVTFTDEELQAAERRAPGWRVRCRKCGFEMPYGIWGIRLLAASRGKFILGRCLRCRHLGCMAVERSSPGKK' A
#
# COMPACT_ATOMS: atom_id res chain seq x y z
N MET A 1 26.60 3.23 -8.42
CA MET A 1 25.96 3.44 -7.10
C MET A 1 24.45 3.48 -7.32
N SER A 2 23.77 2.35 -7.11
CA SER A 2 22.32 2.25 -7.24
C SER A 2 21.69 2.99 -6.08
N ALA A 3 21.01 4.11 -6.34
CA ALA A 3 20.26 4.84 -5.32
C ALA A 3 19.22 3.89 -4.73
N ASP A 4 19.47 3.42 -3.51
CA ASP A 4 18.43 2.85 -2.66
C ASP A 4 17.46 4.00 -2.36
N ARG A 5 16.50 4.19 -3.29
CA ARG A 5 15.32 5.01 -3.06
C ARG A 5 14.44 4.23 -2.10
N SER A 6 14.88 4.16 -0.84
CA SER A 6 14.06 3.77 0.29
C SER A 6 12.88 4.74 0.32
N VAL A 7 11.74 4.32 -0.26
CA VAL A 7 10.47 5.03 -0.13
C VAL A 7 10.11 4.99 1.34
N THR A 8 10.43 6.07 2.04
CA THR A 8 10.12 6.28 3.44
C THR A 8 8.90 7.17 3.49
N PHE A 9 7.85 6.68 4.14
CA PHE A 9 6.66 7.48 4.44
C PHE A 9 6.88 8.15 5.80
N THR A 10 6.46 9.40 5.91
CA THR A 10 6.46 10.09 7.20
C THR A 10 5.41 9.50 8.14
N ASP A 11 5.59 9.65 9.45
CA ASP A 11 4.63 9.16 10.45
C ASP A 11 3.24 9.78 10.26
N GLU A 12 3.18 11.06 9.89
CA GLU A 12 1.94 11.77 9.60
C GLU A 12 1.19 11.18 8.39
N GLU A 13 1.92 10.78 7.33
CA GLU A 13 1.33 10.10 6.18
C GLU A 13 0.78 8.72 6.54
N LEU A 14 1.48 7.98 7.40
CA LEU A 14 1.01 6.70 7.92
C LEU A 14 -0.27 6.89 8.73
N GLN A 15 -0.32 7.86 9.64
CA GLN A 15 -1.50 8.17 10.43
C GLN A 15 -2.68 8.64 9.57
N ALA A 16 -2.44 9.51 8.59
CA ALA A 16 -3.47 9.96 7.66
C ALA A 16 -4.01 8.79 6.82
N ALA A 17 -3.14 7.88 6.39
CA ALA A 17 -3.51 6.69 5.66
C ALA A 17 -4.32 5.71 6.53
N GLU A 18 -3.94 5.55 7.80
CA GLU A 18 -4.64 4.70 8.75
C GLU A 18 -6.04 5.26 9.09
N ARG A 19 -6.19 6.58 9.22
CA ARG A 19 -7.50 7.25 9.35
C ARG A 19 -8.39 7.03 8.12
N ARG A 20 -7.81 6.99 6.92
CA ARG A 20 -8.55 6.83 5.65
C ARG A 20 -8.95 5.39 5.37
N ALA A 21 -8.08 4.43 5.67
CA ALA A 21 -8.29 3.01 5.39
C ALA A 21 -7.55 2.15 6.43
N PRO A 22 -8.11 2.00 7.65
CA PRO A 22 -7.43 1.35 8.76
C PRO A 22 -7.20 -0.13 8.46
N GLY A 23 -5.96 -0.58 8.67
CA GLY A 23 -5.56 -1.97 8.46
C GLY A 23 -5.56 -2.43 7.00
N TRP A 24 -5.63 -1.52 6.02
CA TRP A 24 -5.52 -1.89 4.60
C TRP A 24 -4.13 -1.56 4.06
N ARG A 25 -3.52 -2.53 3.40
CA ARG A 25 -2.23 -2.41 2.72
C ARG A 25 -2.35 -2.83 1.26
N VAL A 26 -1.45 -2.29 0.46
CA VAL A 26 -1.26 -2.58 -0.95
C VAL A 26 0.08 -3.26 -1.10
N ARG A 27 0.08 -4.46 -1.68
CA ARG A 27 1.30 -5.19 -2.00
C ARG A 27 1.54 -5.23 -3.49
N CYS A 28 2.72 -4.80 -3.93
CA CYS A 28 3.14 -5.00 -5.30
C CYS A 28 3.44 -6.48 -5.56
N ARG A 29 2.76 -7.10 -6.54
CA ARG A 29 2.98 -8.52 -6.88
C ARG A 29 4.34 -8.80 -7.53
N LYS A 30 5.05 -7.78 -8.01
CA LYS A 30 6.34 -7.96 -8.70
C LYS A 30 7.55 -7.86 -7.77
N CYS A 31 7.57 -6.87 -6.87
CA CYS A 31 8.69 -6.66 -5.96
C CYS A 31 8.36 -6.91 -4.48
N GLY A 32 7.11 -7.24 -4.17
CA GLY A 32 6.66 -7.47 -2.80
C GLY A 32 6.55 -6.22 -1.94
N PHE A 33 6.79 -5.02 -2.48
CA PHE A 33 6.71 -3.78 -1.71
C PHE A 33 5.29 -3.54 -1.17
N GLU A 34 5.20 -3.32 0.14
CA GLU A 34 3.96 -3.06 0.85
C GLU A 34 3.84 -1.57 1.18
N MET A 35 2.64 -1.02 1.01
CA MET A 35 2.31 0.37 1.33
C MET A 35 0.92 0.45 1.99
N PRO A 36 0.68 1.42 2.88
CA PRO A 36 -0.68 1.69 3.36
C PRO A 36 -1.62 2.07 2.21
N TYR A 37 -2.83 1.50 2.19
CA TYR A 37 -3.82 1.79 1.16
C TYR A 37 -4.28 3.26 1.20
N GLY A 38 -4.38 3.85 2.40
CA GLY A 38 -4.87 5.22 2.58
C GLY A 38 -4.01 6.32 1.96
N ILE A 39 -2.77 6.02 1.57
CA ILE A 39 -1.89 6.95 0.82
C ILE A 39 -2.41 7.17 -0.60
N TRP A 40 -3.03 6.15 -1.21
CA TRP A 40 -3.56 6.23 -2.57
C TRP A 40 -4.87 7.05 -2.67
N GLY A 41 -5.40 7.56 -1.56
CA GLY A 41 -6.55 8.48 -1.53
C GLY A 41 -7.89 7.84 -1.92
N ILE A 42 -7.92 6.53 -2.18
CA ILE A 42 -9.14 5.83 -2.60
C ILE A 42 -10.00 5.55 -1.35
N ARG A 43 -11.27 5.98 -1.40
CA ARG A 43 -12.26 5.78 -0.34
C ARG A 43 -12.35 4.30 0.07
N LEU A 44 -12.46 4.05 1.38
CA LEU A 44 -12.67 2.73 2.03
C LEU A 44 -13.62 1.77 1.29
N LEU A 45 -14.63 2.31 0.59
CA LEU A 45 -15.60 1.54 -0.21
C LEU A 45 -14.97 0.73 -1.35
N ALA A 46 -13.80 1.14 -1.86
CA ALA A 46 -13.06 0.39 -2.86
C ALA A 46 -11.99 -0.54 -2.26
N ALA A 47 -11.72 -0.46 -0.95
CA ALA A 47 -10.86 -1.38 -0.23
C ALA A 47 -11.68 -2.62 0.18
N SER A 48 -11.63 -3.67 -0.64
CA SER A 48 -12.32 -4.95 -0.39
C SER A 48 -11.32 -6.11 -0.46
N ARG A 49 -11.53 -7.16 0.32
CA ARG A 49 -10.62 -8.32 0.38
C ARG A 49 -10.64 -9.02 -0.98
N GLY A 50 -9.48 -9.21 -1.60
CA GLY A 50 -9.36 -9.82 -2.93
C GLY A 50 -9.47 -8.85 -4.11
N LYS A 51 -9.60 -7.53 -3.87
CA LYS A 51 -9.45 -6.54 -4.95
C LYS A 51 -7.98 -6.33 -5.31
N PHE A 52 -7.77 -6.01 -6.58
CA PHE A 52 -6.50 -5.55 -7.09
C PHE A 52 -6.65 -4.10 -7.53
N ILE A 53 -5.66 -3.27 -7.23
CA ILE A 53 -5.57 -1.91 -7.79
C ILE A 53 -4.53 -1.91 -8.91
N LEU A 54 -4.89 -1.29 -10.03
CA LEU A 54 -3.93 -0.98 -11.08
C LEU A 54 -3.22 0.31 -10.70
N GLY A 55 -1.90 0.25 -10.59
CA GLY A 55 -1.12 1.43 -10.28
C GLY A 55 0.37 1.20 -10.45
N ARG A 56 1.14 2.27 -10.24
CA ARG A 56 2.59 2.25 -10.35
C ARG A 56 3.21 2.01 -8.98
N CYS A 57 4.01 0.96 -8.85
CA CYS A 57 4.76 0.73 -7.63
C CYS A 57 5.81 1.83 -7.42
N LEU A 58 5.83 2.48 -6.26
CA LEU A 58 6.80 3.54 -5.95
C LEU A 58 8.25 3.02 -5.89
N ARG A 59 8.44 1.74 -5.58
CA ARG A 59 9.77 1.10 -5.50
C ARG A 59 10.28 0.60 -6.85
N CYS A 60 9.59 -0.38 -7.45
CA CYS A 60 10.05 -0.97 -8.71
C CYS A 60 9.60 -0.21 -9.98
N ARG A 61 8.79 0.85 -9.82
CA ARG A 61 8.22 1.66 -10.92
C ARG A 61 7.41 0.89 -11.96
N HIS A 62 7.13 -0.39 -11.70
CA HIS A 62 6.31 -1.24 -12.55
C HIS A 62 4.84 -0.85 -12.43
N LEU A 63 4.19 -0.69 -13.58
CA LEU A 63 2.74 -0.50 -13.71
C LEU A 63 2.10 -1.89 -13.79
N GLY A 64 1.25 -2.22 -12.82
CA GLY A 64 0.59 -3.51 -12.80
C GLY A 64 -0.43 -3.64 -11.66
N CYS A 65 -0.98 -4.84 -11.51
CA CYS A 65 -1.94 -5.11 -10.44
C CYS A 65 -1.22 -5.28 -9.10
N MET A 66 -1.59 -4.45 -8.13
CA MET A 66 -1.17 -4.54 -6.74
C MET A 66 -2.31 -5.15 -5.92
N ALA A 67 -1.99 -6.11 -5.07
CA ALA A 67 -2.96 -6.81 -4.24
C ALA A 67 -3.36 -5.92 -3.06
N VAL A 68 -4.65 -5.75 -2.82
CA VAL A 68 -5.15 -5.06 -1.63
C VAL A 68 -5.38 -6.11 -0.55
N GLU A 69 -4.54 -6.06 0.48
CA GLU A 69 -4.56 -6.99 1.60
C GLU A 69 -4.99 -6.24 2.85
N ARG A 70 -5.91 -6.81 3.61
CA ARG A 70 -6.15 -6.32 4.96
C ARG A 70 -5.03 -6.88 5.83
N SER A 71 -4.21 -6.00 6.39
CA SER A 71 -3.36 -6.37 7.52
C SER A 71 -4.32 -6.69 8.65
N SER A 72 -4.62 -7.96 8.84
CA SER A 72 -5.21 -8.40 10.10
C SER A 72 -4.28 -7.87 11.19
N PRO A 73 -4.77 -7.14 12.22
CA PRO A 73 -3.95 -6.95 13.41
C PRO A 73 -3.56 -8.35 13.86
N GLY A 74 -2.25 -8.60 13.94
CA GLY A 74 -1.74 -9.94 14.18
C GLY A 74 -2.48 -10.57 15.35
N LYS A 75 -3.11 -11.73 15.12
CA LYS A 75 -3.25 -12.67 16.21
C LYS A 75 -1.81 -13.08 16.53
N LYS A 76 -1.33 -12.62 17.69
CA LYS A 76 -0.15 -13.15 18.38
C LYS A 76 -0.29 -14.67 18.53
#